data_AF-A0A7S2HSX7-F1
#
_entry.id   AF-A0A7S2HSX7-F1
#
_cell.length_a   1.000
_cell.length_b   1.000
_cell.length_c   1.000
_cell.angle_alpha   90.00
_cell.angle_beta   90.00
_cell.angle_gamma   90.00
#
_symmetry.space_group_name_H-M   'P 1'
#
loop_
_entity.id
_entity.type
_entity.pdbx_description
1 polymer ?
#
loop_
_entity_poly.entity_id
_entity_poly.type
_entity_poly.pdbx_seq_one_letter_code
_entity_poly.pdbx_strand_id
1 'polypeptide(L)'
;MIREDMQRTVSLLTKQGDQATVGHEVVERLLKDERQELEQRRSQLEQQRVQVERREEKERQLQTSLSQKEKELEQFSEMCDRKLRDLEWTANARGIVVQDLRDANQVLNRDVKDLESRLAWWEAKHDRLQSCESESDVAEWERALLDAVLLSLKKLADRRVELRVALQSPAGVDDRTMCKICFDKPSSCALLPCKHHHFCKACALRVEGTRGAVCPLCRTKVTGVFETC
;
A
#
# COMPACT_ATOMS: atom_id res chain seq x y z
N MET A 1 -22.01 57.28 -51.73
CA MET A 1 -23.04 56.98 -52.74
C MET A 1 -24.41 57.54 -52.37
N ILE A 2 -25.09 57.14 -51.30
CA ILE A 2 -26.47 57.63 -50.99
C ILE A 2 -26.55 59.16 -50.80
N ARG A 3 -25.51 59.76 -50.18
CA ARG A 3 -25.47 61.22 -49.91
C ARG A 3 -25.36 62.09 -51.18
N GLU A 4 -24.69 61.59 -52.22
CA GLU A 4 -24.46 62.35 -53.46
C GLU A 4 -25.68 62.34 -54.38
N ASP A 5 -26.43 61.22 -54.41
CA ASP A 5 -27.71 61.14 -55.13
C ASP A 5 -28.78 62.01 -54.47
N MET A 6 -28.87 62.04 -53.13
CA MET A 6 -29.79 62.97 -52.44
C MET A 6 -29.48 64.44 -52.77
N GLN A 7 -28.21 64.83 -52.85
CA GLN A 7 -27.82 66.21 -53.17
C GLN A 7 -28.15 66.61 -54.62
N ARG A 8 -28.08 65.67 -55.57
CA ARG A 8 -28.50 65.91 -56.96
C ARG A 8 -30.01 66.07 -57.09
N THR A 9 -30.80 65.27 -56.38
CA THR A 9 -32.26 65.34 -56.42
C THR A 9 -32.79 66.63 -55.79
N VAL A 10 -32.18 67.09 -54.69
CA VAL A 10 -32.51 68.38 -54.04
C VAL A 10 -32.15 69.59 -54.92
N SER A 11 -31.07 69.50 -55.70
CA SER A 11 -30.64 70.57 -56.62
C SER A 11 -31.52 70.70 -57.88
N LEU A 12 -32.21 69.63 -58.29
CA LEU A 12 -33.13 69.65 -59.42
C LEU A 12 -34.50 70.23 -59.04
N LEU A 13 -34.94 70.04 -57.80
CA LEU A 13 -36.24 70.50 -57.30
C LEU A 13 -36.29 72.00 -56.96
N THR A 14 -35.13 72.65 -56.78
CA THR A 14 -35.04 74.07 -56.39
C THR A 14 -35.16 75.06 -57.55
N LYS A 15 -35.26 74.60 -58.81
CA LYS A 15 -35.33 75.48 -60.01
C LYS A 15 -36.74 75.84 -60.50
N GLN A 16 -37.83 75.41 -59.83
CA GLN A 16 -39.21 75.74 -60.22
C GLN A 16 -39.97 76.43 -59.07
N GLY A 17 -40.24 77.73 -59.22
CA GLY A 17 -40.54 78.67 -58.12
C GLY A 17 -41.98 78.73 -57.55
N ASP A 18 -42.95 77.96 -58.06
CA ASP A 18 -44.34 78.01 -57.56
C ASP A 18 -44.94 76.63 -57.17
N GLN A 19 -44.10 75.58 -57.07
CA GLN A 19 -44.48 74.23 -56.59
C GLN A 19 -43.88 73.86 -55.22
N ALA A 20 -43.26 74.82 -54.51
CA ALA A 20 -42.45 74.58 -53.32
C ALA A 20 -43.23 74.02 -52.11
N THR A 21 -44.53 74.29 -51.99
CA THR A 21 -45.37 73.81 -50.88
C THR A 21 -45.71 72.32 -51.01
N VAL A 22 -45.98 71.83 -52.22
CA VAL A 22 -46.28 70.41 -52.49
C VAL A 22 -45.03 69.55 -52.28
N GLY A 23 -43.85 70.06 -52.66
CA GLY A 23 -42.58 69.37 -52.42
C GLY A 23 -42.27 69.18 -50.93
N HIS A 24 -42.60 70.16 -50.09
CA HIS A 24 -42.37 70.08 -48.64
C HIS A 24 -43.23 68.99 -47.98
N GLU A 25 -44.51 68.88 -48.35
CA GLU A 25 -45.39 67.83 -47.80
C GLU A 25 -44.95 66.41 -48.18
N VAL A 26 -44.47 66.22 -49.42
CA VAL A 26 -43.98 64.91 -49.88
C VAL A 26 -42.71 64.52 -49.12
N VAL A 27 -41.79 65.47 -48.92
CA VAL A 27 -40.57 65.26 -48.13
C VAL A 27 -40.92 64.94 -46.67
N GLU A 28 -41.88 65.65 -46.06
CA GLU A 28 -42.28 65.39 -44.68
C GLU A 28 -42.91 64.00 -44.49
N ARG A 29 -43.71 63.52 -45.46
CA ARG A 29 -44.24 62.15 -45.45
C ARG A 29 -43.14 61.11 -45.58
N LEU A 30 -42.22 61.28 -46.54
CA LEU A 30 -41.09 60.36 -46.71
C LEU A 30 -40.21 60.28 -45.46
N LEU A 31 -39.95 61.41 -44.80
CA LEU A 31 -39.19 61.45 -43.54
C LEU A 31 -39.94 60.80 -42.37
N LYS A 32 -41.28 60.88 -42.35
CA LYS A 32 -42.11 60.18 -41.35
C LYS A 32 -42.09 58.67 -41.57
N ASP A 33 -42.22 58.23 -42.81
CA ASP A 33 -42.19 56.81 -43.18
C ASP A 33 -40.81 56.20 -42.89
N GLU A 34 -39.73 56.89 -43.28
CA GLU A 34 -38.35 56.47 -42.98
C GLU A 34 -38.09 56.41 -41.47
N ARG A 35 -38.60 57.38 -40.69
CA ARG A 35 -38.51 57.34 -39.23
C ARG A 35 -39.27 56.15 -38.65
N GLN A 36 -40.47 55.85 -39.14
CA GLN A 36 -41.24 54.70 -38.70
C GLN A 36 -40.53 53.38 -39.03
N GLU A 37 -39.98 53.25 -40.23
CA GLU A 37 -39.21 52.07 -40.64
C GLU A 37 -37.96 51.88 -39.78
N LEU A 38 -37.22 52.96 -39.50
CA LEU A 38 -36.05 52.92 -38.62
C LEU A 38 -36.44 52.54 -37.18
N GLU A 39 -37.55 53.03 -36.66
CA GLU A 39 -38.04 52.67 -35.33
C GLU A 39 -38.46 51.19 -35.27
N GLN A 40 -39.16 50.69 -36.29
CA GLN A 40 -39.49 49.27 -36.41
C GLN A 40 -38.24 48.41 -36.48
N ARG A 41 -37.26 48.79 -37.30
CA ARG A 41 -35.98 48.09 -37.42
C ARG A 41 -35.19 48.11 -36.11
N ARG A 42 -35.18 49.24 -35.40
CA ARG A 42 -34.57 49.35 -34.07
C ARG A 42 -35.25 48.42 -33.07
N SER A 43 -36.58 48.37 -33.06
CA SER A 43 -37.36 47.47 -32.20
C SER A 43 -37.06 45.99 -32.51
N GLN A 44 -36.97 45.62 -33.79
CA GLN A 44 -36.60 44.27 -34.21
C GLN A 44 -35.18 43.89 -33.78
N LEU A 45 -34.21 44.79 -33.98
CA LEU A 45 -32.82 44.56 -33.56
C LEU A 45 -32.71 44.45 -32.03
N GLU A 46 -33.48 45.25 -31.28
CA GLU A 46 -33.55 45.16 -29.83
C GLU A 46 -34.10 43.80 -29.37
N GLN A 47 -35.19 43.31 -29.99
CA GLN A 47 -35.73 41.98 -29.71
C GLN A 47 -34.73 40.88 -30.04
N GLN A 48 -34.03 40.98 -31.16
CA GLN A 48 -32.96 40.04 -31.52
C GLN A 48 -31.81 40.06 -30.51
N ARG A 49 -31.38 41.24 -30.06
CA ARG A 49 -30.33 41.39 -29.04
C ARG A 49 -30.72 40.68 -27.75
N VAL A 50 -31.93 40.92 -27.25
CA VAL A 50 -32.45 40.25 -26.04
C VAL A 50 -32.53 38.73 -26.21
N GLN A 51 -32.89 38.24 -27.41
CA GLN A 51 -32.90 36.80 -27.68
C GLN A 51 -31.49 36.19 -27.69
N VAL A 52 -30.50 36.89 -28.24
CA VAL A 52 -29.09 36.46 -28.22
C VAL A 52 -28.56 36.44 -26.79
N GLU A 53 -28.78 37.51 -26.01
CA GLU A 53 -28.38 37.58 -24.60
C GLU A 53 -28.97 36.43 -23.78
N ARG A 54 -30.24 36.08 -24.01
CA ARG A 54 -30.90 34.93 -23.36
C ARG A 54 -30.29 33.58 -23.76
N ARG A 55 -29.82 33.44 -25.01
CA ARG A 55 -29.15 32.21 -25.47
C ARG A 55 -27.76 32.10 -24.86
N GLU A 56 -26.99 33.19 -24.84
CA GLU A 56 -25.66 33.25 -24.24
C GLU A 56 -25.70 32.97 -22.73
N GLU A 57 -26.71 33.47 -22.02
CA GLU A 57 -26.91 33.16 -20.60
C GLU A 57 -27.21 31.66 -20.38
N LYS A 58 -28.10 31.07 -21.20
CA LYS A 58 -28.37 29.63 -21.14
C LYS A 58 -27.12 28.80 -21.45
N GLU A 59 -26.33 29.22 -22.43
CA GLU A 59 -25.08 28.54 -22.77
C GLU A 59 -24.08 28.60 -21.62
N ARG A 60 -23.90 29.76 -20.98
CA ARG A 60 -23.06 29.90 -19.78
C ARG A 60 -23.53 29.01 -18.62
N GLN A 61 -24.84 28.91 -18.40
CA GLN A 61 -25.42 28.01 -17.40
C GLN A 61 -25.15 26.54 -17.71
N LEU A 62 -25.34 26.14 -18.97
CA LEU A 62 -25.05 24.76 -19.42
C LEU A 62 -23.56 24.44 -19.31
N GLN A 63 -22.67 25.34 -19.70
CA GLN A 63 -21.21 25.18 -19.56
C GLN A 63 -20.80 25.01 -18.09
N THR A 64 -21.37 25.81 -17.20
CA THR A 64 -21.10 25.70 -15.75
C THR A 64 -21.59 24.36 -15.21
N SER A 65 -22.81 23.94 -15.60
CA SER A 65 -23.39 22.65 -15.21
C SER A 65 -22.56 21.46 -15.73
N LEU A 66 -22.12 21.52 -16.99
CA LEU A 66 -21.24 20.50 -17.58
C LEU A 66 -19.91 20.41 -16.83
N SER A 67 -19.24 21.54 -16.59
CA SER A 67 -17.98 21.57 -15.83
C SER A 67 -18.14 21.01 -14.41
N GLN A 68 -19.27 21.27 -13.76
CA GLN A 68 -19.58 20.68 -12.46
C GLN A 68 -19.73 19.15 -12.55
N LYS A 69 -20.46 18.65 -13.56
CA LYS A 69 -20.66 17.21 -13.77
C LYS A 69 -19.36 16.49 -14.13
N GLU A 70 -18.48 17.12 -14.90
CA GLU A 70 -17.14 16.60 -15.19
C GLU A 70 -16.32 16.43 -13.91
N LYS A 71 -16.32 17.44 -13.02
CA LYS A 71 -15.65 17.36 -11.72
C LYS A 71 -16.24 16.27 -10.82
N GLU A 72 -17.56 16.12 -10.80
CA GLU A 72 -18.24 15.06 -10.05
C GLU A 72 -17.83 13.66 -10.56
N LEU A 73 -17.74 13.48 -11.88
CA LEU A 73 -17.28 12.23 -12.50
C LEU A 73 -15.81 11.95 -12.19
N GLU A 74 -14.95 12.96 -12.22
CA GLU A 74 -13.54 12.83 -11.89
C GLU A 74 -13.35 12.40 -10.43
N GLN A 75 -14.03 13.06 -9.48
CA GLN A 75 -14.03 12.67 -8.07
C GLN A 75 -14.53 11.24 -7.85
N PHE A 76 -15.58 10.84 -8.58
CA PHE A 76 -16.10 9.48 -8.51
C PHE A 76 -15.10 8.46 -9.05
N SER A 77 -14.42 8.76 -10.15
CA SER A 77 -13.35 7.93 -10.71
C SER A 77 -12.21 7.74 -9.71
N GLU A 78 -11.71 8.83 -9.11
CA GLU A 78 -10.65 8.76 -8.09
C GLU A 78 -11.06 7.95 -6.84
N MET A 79 -12.34 8.00 -6.46
CA MET A 79 -12.87 7.16 -5.37
C MET A 79 -12.85 5.68 -5.75
N CYS A 80 -13.27 5.34 -6.98
CA CYS A 80 -13.25 3.96 -7.48
C CYS A 80 -11.82 3.42 -7.55
N ASP A 81 -10.86 4.21 -8.06
CA ASP A 81 -9.45 3.82 -8.14
C ASP A 81 -8.83 3.57 -6.76
N ARG A 82 -9.18 4.40 -5.76
CA ARG A 82 -8.77 4.16 -4.37
C ARG A 82 -9.30 2.82 -3.85
N LYS A 83 -10.59 2.56 -4.03
CA LYS A 83 -11.21 1.29 -3.59
C LYS A 83 -10.60 0.08 -4.30
N LEU A 84 -10.29 0.19 -5.59
CA LEU A 84 -9.62 -0.88 -6.33
C LEU A 84 -8.24 -1.20 -5.76
N ARG A 85 -7.42 -0.18 -5.48
CA ARG A 85 -6.11 -0.37 -4.84
C ARG A 85 -6.22 -1.01 -3.46
N ASP A 86 -7.21 -0.62 -2.66
CA ASP A 86 -7.44 -1.23 -1.35
C ASP A 86 -7.82 -2.72 -1.48
N LEU A 87 -8.68 -3.06 -2.45
CA LEU A 87 -9.06 -4.45 -2.73
C LEU A 87 -7.86 -5.27 -3.21
N GLU A 88 -7.05 -4.74 -4.11
CA GLU A 88 -5.80 -5.39 -4.57
C GLU A 88 -4.83 -5.63 -3.41
N TRP A 89 -4.65 -4.63 -2.53
CA TRP A 89 -3.81 -4.78 -1.34
C TRP A 89 -4.32 -5.89 -0.42
N THR A 90 -5.63 -5.93 -0.14
CA THR A 90 -6.21 -7.00 0.70
C THR A 90 -6.12 -8.38 0.04
N ALA A 91 -6.28 -8.47 -1.29
CA ALA A 91 -6.14 -9.72 -2.02
C ALA A 91 -4.70 -10.25 -1.97
N ASN A 92 -3.72 -9.37 -2.16
CA ASN A 92 -2.30 -9.71 -2.05
C ASN A 92 -1.94 -10.15 -0.63
N ALA A 93 -2.41 -9.43 0.39
CA ALA A 93 -2.21 -9.81 1.79
C ALA A 93 -2.79 -11.19 2.10
N ARG A 94 -4.01 -11.49 1.60
CA ARG A 94 -4.61 -12.84 1.73
C ARG A 94 -3.78 -13.89 1.01
N GLY A 95 -3.25 -13.58 -0.17
CA GLY A 95 -2.36 -14.47 -0.92
C GLY A 95 -1.12 -14.88 -0.11
N ILE A 96 -0.47 -13.92 0.56
CA ILE A 96 0.67 -14.17 1.45
C ILE A 96 0.27 -15.10 2.60
N VAL A 97 -0.83 -14.79 3.31
CA VAL A 97 -1.30 -15.63 4.43
C VAL A 97 -1.63 -17.05 4.00
N VAL A 98 -2.26 -17.24 2.83
CA VAL A 98 -2.56 -18.58 2.29
C VAL A 98 -1.28 -19.34 1.98
N GLN A 99 -0.25 -18.67 1.45
CA GLN A 99 1.04 -19.30 1.16
C GLN A 99 1.76 -19.70 2.45
N ASP A 100 1.81 -18.83 3.46
CA ASP A 100 2.40 -19.14 4.76
C ASP A 100 1.71 -20.35 5.42
N LEU A 101 0.37 -20.41 5.37
CA LEU A 101 -0.39 -21.55 5.89
C LEU A 101 -0.08 -22.84 5.12
N ARG A 102 0.10 -22.77 3.80
CA ARG A 102 0.48 -23.92 2.98
C ARG A 102 1.86 -24.43 3.36
N ASP A 103 2.82 -23.53 3.54
CA ASP A 103 4.20 -23.88 3.91
C ASP A 103 4.26 -24.47 5.32
N ALA A 104 3.51 -23.91 6.27
CA ALA A 104 3.34 -24.48 7.62
C ALA A 104 2.72 -25.89 7.57
N ASN A 105 1.69 -26.10 6.75
CA ASN A 105 1.05 -27.41 6.59
C ASN A 105 2.03 -28.44 5.99
N GLN A 106 2.88 -28.04 5.04
CA GLN A 106 3.93 -28.91 4.50
C GLN A 106 4.97 -29.31 5.54
N VAL A 107 5.34 -28.40 6.46
CA VAL A 107 6.22 -28.73 7.59
C VAL A 107 5.55 -29.76 8.50
N LEU A 108 4.30 -29.52 8.91
CA LEU A 108 3.55 -30.44 9.77
C LEU A 108 3.38 -31.84 9.16
N ASN A 109 3.09 -31.93 7.86
CA ASN A 109 2.97 -33.22 7.17
C ASN A 109 4.29 -34.00 7.15
N ARG A 110 5.43 -33.31 7.03
CA ARG A 110 6.76 -33.95 7.13
C ARG A 110 7.00 -34.49 8.53
N ASP A 111 6.66 -33.71 9.55
CA ASP A 111 6.83 -34.11 10.95
C ASP A 111 5.92 -35.31 11.30
N VAL A 112 4.67 -35.31 10.84
CA VAL A 112 3.75 -36.45 11.00
C VAL A 112 4.34 -37.70 10.37
N LYS A 113 4.85 -37.61 9.16
CA LYS A 113 5.47 -38.76 8.46
C LYS A 113 6.73 -39.28 9.16
N ASP A 114 7.54 -38.40 9.75
CA ASP A 114 8.69 -38.80 10.58
C ASP A 114 8.22 -39.55 11.83
N LEU A 115 7.18 -39.05 12.51
CA LEU A 115 6.60 -39.70 13.68
C LEU A 115 5.99 -41.07 13.34
N GLU A 116 5.27 -41.19 12.24
CA GLU A 116 4.75 -42.47 11.74
C GLU A 116 5.88 -43.47 11.47
N SER A 117 6.97 -43.03 10.83
CA SER A 117 8.14 -43.88 10.57
C SER A 117 8.81 -44.34 11.87
N ARG A 118 8.88 -43.46 12.86
CA ARG A 118 9.42 -43.80 14.19
C ARG A 118 8.51 -44.76 14.94
N LEU A 119 7.19 -44.59 14.86
CA LEU A 119 6.22 -45.50 15.47
C LEU A 119 6.33 -46.90 14.86
N ALA A 120 6.36 -47.00 13.53
CA ALA A 120 6.53 -48.27 12.83
C ALA A 120 7.84 -49.00 13.22
N TRP A 121 8.92 -48.24 13.43
CA TRP A 121 10.17 -48.80 13.93
C TRP A 121 10.05 -49.39 15.34
N TRP A 122 9.27 -48.75 16.22
CA TRP A 122 8.98 -49.27 17.56
C TRP A 122 8.09 -50.52 17.53
N GLU A 123 7.07 -50.54 16.66
CA GLU A 123 6.19 -51.70 16.47
C GLU A 123 6.99 -52.93 16.02
N ALA A 124 7.90 -52.78 15.04
CA ALA A 124 8.77 -53.88 14.61
C ALA A 124 9.70 -54.41 15.72
N LYS A 125 10.07 -53.56 16.69
CA LYS A 125 10.86 -53.99 17.86
C LYS A 125 10.03 -54.74 18.90
N HIS A 126 8.74 -54.47 19.00
CA HIS A 126 7.83 -55.21 19.86
C HIS A 126 7.66 -56.65 19.38
N ASP A 127 7.51 -56.86 18.06
CA ASP A 127 7.45 -58.21 17.48
C ASP A 127 8.73 -59.01 17.74
N ARG A 128 9.90 -58.34 17.70
CA ARG A 128 11.17 -58.96 18.06
C ARG A 128 11.21 -59.41 19.52
N LEU A 129 10.68 -58.62 20.44
CA LEU A 129 10.60 -59.00 21.86
C LEU A 129 9.75 -60.26 22.06
N GLN A 130 8.66 -60.40 21.30
CA GLN A 130 7.82 -61.61 21.35
C GLN A 130 8.53 -62.86 20.82
N SER A 131 9.54 -62.68 19.97
CA SER A 131 10.36 -63.77 19.41
C SER A 131 11.64 -64.10 20.20
N CYS A 132 11.92 -63.41 21.32
CA CYS A 132 13.09 -63.70 22.14
C CYS A 132 12.94 -65.06 22.85
N GLU A 133 13.89 -65.98 22.62
CA GLU A 133 13.88 -67.33 23.21
C GLU A 133 14.75 -67.43 24.46
N SER A 134 15.64 -66.46 24.71
CA SER A 134 16.58 -66.47 25.84
C SER A 134 16.64 -65.14 26.60
N GLU A 135 17.07 -65.20 27.88
CA GLU A 135 17.32 -64.02 28.70
C GLU A 135 18.39 -63.10 28.11
N SER A 136 19.37 -63.67 27.39
CA SER A 136 20.42 -62.90 26.73
C SER A 136 19.86 -62.03 25.61
N ASP A 137 18.89 -62.55 24.83
CA ASP A 137 18.24 -61.81 23.74
C ASP A 137 17.43 -60.63 24.29
N VAL A 138 16.75 -60.83 25.42
CA VAL A 138 16.00 -59.79 26.12
C VAL A 138 16.94 -58.69 26.63
N ALA A 139 18.08 -59.06 27.23
CA ALA A 139 19.05 -58.10 27.76
C ALA A 139 19.77 -57.30 26.65
N GLU A 140 19.96 -57.87 25.46
CA GLU A 140 20.48 -57.14 24.31
C GLU A 140 19.44 -56.16 23.74
N TRP A 141 18.19 -56.62 23.64
CA TRP A 141 17.08 -55.76 23.21
C TRP A 141 16.86 -54.57 24.15
N GLU A 142 16.91 -54.79 25.48
CA GLU A 142 16.75 -53.74 26.48
C GLU A 142 17.83 -52.66 26.36
N ARG A 143 19.10 -53.07 26.15
CA ARG A 143 20.20 -52.13 25.90
C ARG A 143 19.96 -51.31 24.62
N ALA A 144 19.58 -51.97 23.52
CA ALA A 144 19.29 -51.30 22.26
C ALA A 144 18.06 -50.38 22.32
N LEU A 145 17.10 -50.67 23.20
CA LEU A 145 15.97 -49.80 23.52
C LEU A 145 16.45 -48.56 24.28
N LEU A 146 17.21 -48.74 25.36
CA LEU A 146 17.74 -47.66 26.18
C LEU A 146 18.58 -46.67 25.36
N ASP A 147 19.50 -47.17 24.53
CA ASP A 147 20.34 -46.32 23.68
C ASP A 147 19.51 -45.47 22.71
N ALA A 148 18.45 -46.06 22.13
CA ALA A 148 17.56 -45.36 21.21
C ALA A 148 16.72 -44.28 21.92
N VAL A 149 16.25 -44.55 23.14
CA VAL A 149 15.54 -43.58 23.98
C VAL A 149 16.46 -42.43 24.36
N LEU A 150 17.69 -42.71 24.82
CA LEU A 150 18.67 -41.69 25.19
C LEU A 150 19.03 -40.80 24.00
N LEU A 151 19.23 -41.38 22.82
CA LEU A 151 19.48 -40.63 21.60
C LEU A 151 18.29 -39.73 21.22
N SER A 152 17.06 -40.24 21.37
CA SER A 152 15.85 -39.47 21.10
C SER A 152 15.69 -38.28 22.07
N LEU A 153 15.95 -38.51 23.37
CA LEU A 153 15.95 -37.46 24.39
C LEU A 153 16.99 -36.38 24.11
N LYS A 154 18.19 -36.76 23.67
CA LYS A 154 19.24 -35.82 23.25
C LYS A 154 18.77 -34.95 22.08
N LYS A 155 18.21 -35.55 21.02
CA LYS A 155 17.67 -34.83 19.87
C LYS A 155 16.55 -33.85 20.26
N LEU A 156 15.66 -34.26 21.17
CA LEU A 156 14.61 -33.37 21.68
C LEU A 156 15.18 -32.20 22.49
N ALA A 157 16.23 -32.43 23.27
CA ALA A 157 16.92 -31.36 23.98
C ALA A 157 17.56 -30.35 23.02
N ASP A 158 18.21 -30.83 21.95
CA ASP A 158 18.79 -29.98 20.89
C ASP A 158 17.69 -29.18 20.16
N ARG A 159 16.60 -29.85 19.76
CA ARG A 159 15.46 -29.19 19.10
C ARG A 159 14.78 -28.13 19.97
N ARG A 160 14.73 -28.34 21.29
CA ARG A 160 14.21 -27.33 22.23
C ARG A 160 15.08 -26.07 22.25
N VAL A 161 16.39 -26.20 22.11
CA VAL A 161 17.30 -25.06 21.99
C VAL A 161 17.04 -24.34 20.66
N GLU A 162 16.92 -25.05 19.54
CA GLU A 162 16.60 -24.47 18.24
C GLU A 162 15.27 -23.69 18.25
N LEU A 163 14.21 -24.29 18.79
CA LEU A 163 12.90 -23.64 18.87
C LEU A 163 12.92 -22.40 19.77
N ARG A 164 13.69 -22.42 20.86
CA ARG A 164 13.90 -21.24 21.71
C ARG A 164 14.59 -20.12 20.94
N VAL A 165 15.64 -20.43 20.18
CA VAL A 165 16.34 -19.47 19.33
C VAL A 165 15.41 -18.87 18.28
N ALA A 166 14.57 -19.70 17.64
CA ALA A 166 13.62 -19.26 16.63
C ALA A 166 12.54 -18.34 17.21
N LEU A 167 11.96 -18.67 18.37
CA LEU A 167 10.94 -17.87 19.05
C LEU A 167 11.48 -16.54 19.59
N GLN A 168 12.76 -16.48 19.93
CA GLN A 168 13.43 -15.27 20.42
C GLN A 168 14.01 -14.41 19.30
N SER A 169 13.79 -14.78 18.03
CA SER A 169 14.01 -13.94 16.86
C SER A 169 12.67 -13.36 16.37
N PRO A 170 12.20 -12.21 16.88
CA PRO A 170 11.14 -11.50 16.20
C PRO A 170 11.62 -11.16 14.79
N ALA A 171 10.77 -11.35 13.79
CA ALA A 171 10.98 -10.79 12.47
C ALA A 171 11.13 -9.26 12.60
N GLY A 172 12.38 -8.77 12.71
CA GLY A 172 12.70 -7.35 12.83
C GLY A 172 13.49 -6.89 14.06
N VAL A 173 13.84 -7.75 15.03
CA VAL A 173 14.78 -7.36 16.11
C VAL A 173 16.18 -7.89 15.80
N ASP A 174 17.13 -6.97 15.65
CA ASP A 174 18.52 -7.23 15.30
C ASP A 174 19.13 -8.36 16.17
N ASP A 175 19.63 -9.42 15.53
CA ASP A 175 20.29 -10.59 16.14
C ASP A 175 21.50 -10.18 17.02
N ARG A 176 21.91 -8.91 16.97
CA ARG A 176 22.90 -8.30 17.86
C ARG A 176 22.45 -8.17 19.32
N THR A 177 21.16 -8.28 19.61
CA THR A 177 20.57 -7.99 20.93
C THR A 177 20.48 -9.19 21.89
N MET A 178 20.80 -10.42 21.47
CA MET A 178 20.67 -11.62 22.30
C MET A 178 22.02 -12.21 22.73
N CYS A 179 22.06 -12.77 23.95
CA CYS A 179 23.26 -13.40 24.50
C CYS A 179 23.70 -14.60 23.66
N LYS A 180 24.91 -14.57 23.10
CA LYS A 180 25.47 -15.63 22.23
C LYS A 180 26.01 -16.86 22.99
N ILE A 181 25.86 -16.87 24.32
CA ILE A 181 26.22 -18.04 25.15
C ILE A 181 24.96 -18.84 25.49
N CYS A 182 23.93 -18.19 26.03
CA CYS A 182 22.72 -18.90 26.46
C CYS A 182 21.57 -18.86 25.47
N PHE A 183 21.60 -17.93 24.51
CA PHE A 183 20.51 -17.67 23.55
C PHE A 183 19.14 -17.66 24.24
N ASP A 184 19.07 -16.96 25.38
CA ASP A 184 17.89 -16.97 26.25
C ASP A 184 17.57 -15.59 26.82
N LYS A 185 18.61 -14.81 27.15
CA LYS A 185 18.48 -13.47 27.74
C LYS A 185 19.04 -12.42 26.79
N PRO A 186 18.52 -11.18 26.81
CA PRO A 186 19.10 -10.09 26.05
C PRO A 186 20.56 -9.85 26.46
N SER A 187 21.35 -9.42 25.49
CA SER A 187 22.71 -8.90 25.68
C SER A 187 22.60 -7.63 26.50
N SER A 188 23.28 -7.63 27.64
CA SER A 188 23.29 -6.51 28.58
C SER A 188 24.69 -6.24 29.14
N CYS A 189 25.70 -6.94 28.62
CA CYS A 189 27.06 -6.90 29.13
C CYS A 189 28.09 -7.03 28.01
N ALA A 190 29.14 -6.21 28.09
CA ALA A 190 30.31 -6.25 27.23
C ALA A 190 31.54 -6.80 27.99
N LEU A 191 32.35 -7.62 27.31
CA LEU A 191 33.61 -8.14 27.89
C LEU A 191 34.77 -7.17 27.62
N LEU A 192 35.50 -6.79 28.66
CA LEU A 192 36.65 -5.88 28.56
C LEU A 192 37.97 -6.66 28.41
N PRO A 193 38.92 -6.17 27.58
CA PRO A 193 38.91 -4.88 26.88
C PRO A 193 38.30 -4.91 25.48
N CYS A 194 37.90 -6.08 24.96
CA CYS A 194 37.48 -6.23 23.56
C CYS A 194 36.11 -5.62 23.21
N LYS A 195 35.32 -5.24 24.22
CA LYS A 195 33.99 -4.59 24.10
C LYS A 195 32.93 -5.36 23.31
N HIS A 196 33.09 -6.67 23.12
CA HIS A 196 32.04 -7.49 22.53
C HIS A 196 30.81 -7.53 23.44
N HIS A 197 29.72 -6.89 22.99
CA HIS A 197 28.45 -6.70 23.71
C HIS A 197 27.40 -7.70 23.21
N HIS A 198 27.64 -8.98 23.47
CA HIS A 198 26.77 -10.06 22.99
C HIS A 198 26.47 -11.08 24.09
N PHE A 199 26.47 -10.64 25.36
CA PHE A 199 26.36 -11.51 26.51
C PHE A 199 25.36 -10.93 27.53
N CYS A 200 24.56 -11.79 28.16
CA CYS A 200 23.79 -11.41 29.33
C CYS A 200 24.71 -11.41 30.57
N LYS A 201 24.30 -10.69 31.62
CA LYS A 201 25.06 -10.59 32.88
C LYS A 201 25.50 -11.94 33.46
N ALA A 202 24.60 -12.91 33.53
CA ALA A 202 24.91 -14.22 34.11
C ALA A 202 25.98 -14.99 33.30
N CYS A 203 25.96 -14.87 31.98
CA CYS A 203 26.94 -15.53 31.12
C CYS A 203 28.27 -14.77 31.10
N ALA A 204 28.26 -13.44 31.10
CA ALA A 204 29.46 -12.63 31.15
C ALA A 204 30.26 -12.87 32.45
N LEU A 205 29.59 -12.88 33.61
CA LEU A 205 30.22 -13.19 34.90
C LEU A 205 30.78 -14.62 34.94
N ARG A 206 30.12 -15.58 34.29
CA ARG A 206 30.63 -16.95 34.19
C ARG A 206 31.94 -17.02 33.39
N VAL A 207 32.01 -16.27 32.28
CA VAL A 207 33.24 -16.18 31.48
C VAL A 207 34.37 -15.56 32.29
N GLU A 208 34.11 -14.44 32.96
CA GLU A 208 35.09 -13.75 33.81
C GLU A 208 35.61 -14.65 34.95
N GLY A 209 34.73 -15.43 35.59
CA GLY A 209 35.10 -16.34 36.68
C GLY A 209 35.86 -17.61 36.26
N THR A 210 36.08 -17.84 34.96
CA THR A 210 36.78 -19.04 34.48
C THR A 210 38.31 -18.83 34.52
N ARG A 211 39.08 -19.87 34.89
CA ARG A 211 40.55 -19.83 34.80
C ARG A 211 40.97 -19.62 33.34
N GLY A 212 41.67 -18.52 33.07
CA GLY A 212 42.05 -18.14 31.71
C GLY A 212 40.90 -17.52 30.91
N ALA A 213 40.05 -16.72 31.57
CA ALA A 213 38.93 -16.03 30.95
C ALA A 213 39.31 -15.37 29.61
N VAL A 214 38.69 -15.82 28.53
CA VAL A 214 38.84 -15.28 27.17
C VAL A 214 37.47 -15.03 26.57
N CYS A 215 37.37 -13.98 25.75
CA CYS A 215 36.14 -13.67 25.04
C CYS A 215 35.79 -14.80 24.07
N PRO A 216 34.57 -15.38 24.10
CA PRO A 216 34.19 -16.44 23.16
C PRO A 216 34.20 -16.03 21.68
N LEU A 217 34.11 -14.72 21.39
CA LEU A 217 34.05 -14.21 20.01
C LEU A 217 35.42 -13.91 19.41
N CYS A 218 36.33 -13.30 20.18
CA CYS A 218 37.63 -12.85 19.67
C CYS A 218 38.84 -13.44 20.41
N ARG A 219 38.60 -14.28 21.42
CA ARG A 219 39.62 -14.94 22.26
C ARG A 219 40.55 -13.98 23.03
N THR A 220 40.27 -12.68 23.04
CA THR A 220 40.99 -11.70 23.85
C THR A 220 40.78 -12.00 25.33
N LYS A 221 41.85 -11.91 26.13
CA LYS A 221 41.79 -12.13 27.58
C LYS A 221 40.81 -11.16 28.23
N VAL A 222 39.87 -11.69 29.00
CA VAL A 222 38.86 -10.92 29.71
C VAL A 222 39.46 -10.43 31.03
N THR A 223 39.29 -9.14 31.29
CA THR A 223 39.78 -8.46 32.50
C THR A 223 38.67 -7.80 33.31
N GLY A 224 37.47 -7.73 32.74
CA GLY A 224 36.31 -7.10 33.36
C GLY A 224 35.03 -7.36 32.56
N VAL A 225 33.88 -7.19 33.22
CA VAL A 225 32.56 -7.12 32.58
C VAL A 225 31.99 -5.73 32.77
N PHE A 226 31.47 -5.13 31.69
CA PHE A 226 30.77 -3.85 31.72
C PHE A 226 29.29 -4.04 31.41
N GLU A 227 28.40 -3.61 32.30
CA GLU A 227 26.95 -3.70 32.11
C GLU A 227 26.47 -2.50 31.27
N THR A 228 25.84 -2.78 30.14
CA THR A 228 25.27 -1.79 29.22
C THR A 228 23.76 -1.76 29.47
N CYS A 229 23.29 -0.64 30.02
CA CYS A 229 21.90 -0.42 30.44
C CYS A 229 20.88 -0.66 29.32
#